data_AF-A0A9D1Q0B1-F1
#
_entry.id   AF-A0A9D1Q0B1-F1
#
_cell.length_a   1.000
_cell.length_b   1.000
_cell.length_c   1.000
_cell.angle_alpha   90.00
_cell.angle_beta   90.00
_cell.angle_gamma   90.00
#
_symmetry.space_group_name_H-M   'P 1'
#
loop_
_entity.id
_entity.type
_entity.pdbx_description
1 polymer ?
#
loop_
_entity_poly.entity_id
_entity_poly.type
_entity_poly.pdbx_seq_one_letter_code
_entity_poly.pdbx_strand_id
1 'polypeptide(L)'
;MNFIAKQTVGAWMTLGAIVLTLVGAILYGVNTSSGYYTDVVSASLVACTVIAMIAMVAVLVLSQFGFDGLVGKVVGIAVDLLKIVVPMLLFLALFGFVSTRIEGLAYIYGSNEEILATIQTPENLGSTYVAITGFVFYGIAAVVAVAAAFFRAKKENA
;
A
#
# COMPACT_ATOMS: atom_id res chain seq x y z
N MET A 1 -21.85 -24.23 -4.55
CA MET A 1 -21.99 -23.09 -3.60
C MET A 1 -21.09 -21.94 -4.06
N ASN A 2 -21.59 -20.71 -4.08
CA ASN A 2 -20.93 -19.55 -4.69
C ASN A 2 -19.76 -19.05 -3.79
N PHE A 3 -18.52 -18.98 -4.31
CA PHE A 3 -17.31 -18.57 -3.56
C PHE A 3 -17.45 -17.15 -2.97
N ILE A 4 -18.10 -16.26 -3.71
CA ILE A 4 -18.42 -14.88 -3.30
C ILE A 4 -19.26 -14.85 -2.02
N ALA A 5 -20.18 -15.81 -1.85
CA ALA A 5 -21.08 -15.85 -0.68
C ALA A 5 -20.39 -16.30 0.62
N LYS A 6 -19.15 -16.85 0.54
CA LYS A 6 -18.37 -17.30 1.70
C LYS A 6 -17.40 -16.23 2.23
N GLN A 7 -17.17 -15.16 1.49
CA GLN A 7 -16.19 -14.13 1.85
C GLN A 7 -16.78 -13.10 2.82
N THR A 8 -15.99 -12.67 3.80
CA THR A 8 -16.37 -11.64 4.77
C THR A 8 -16.10 -10.24 4.23
N VAL A 9 -16.70 -9.24 4.88
CA VAL A 9 -16.38 -7.82 4.64
C VAL A 9 -14.87 -7.58 4.80
N GLY A 10 -14.24 -8.16 5.84
CA GLY A 10 -12.80 -8.03 6.05
C GLY A 10 -11.95 -8.62 4.91
N ALA A 11 -12.37 -9.74 4.32
CA ALA A 11 -11.69 -10.31 3.16
C ALA A 11 -11.78 -9.41 1.93
N TRP A 12 -12.96 -8.83 1.65
CA TRP A 12 -13.13 -7.87 0.55
C TRP A 12 -12.33 -6.59 0.73
N MET A 13 -12.27 -6.08 1.96
CA MET A 13 -11.44 -4.90 2.28
C MET A 13 -9.95 -5.20 2.11
N THR A 14 -9.50 -6.38 2.54
CA THR A 14 -8.10 -6.81 2.35
C THR A 14 -7.76 -6.94 0.86
N LEU A 15 -8.67 -7.51 0.05
CA LEU A 15 -8.52 -7.56 -1.40
C LEU A 15 -8.46 -6.15 -2.02
N GLY A 16 -9.31 -5.23 -1.58
CA GLY A 16 -9.26 -3.83 -2.00
C GLY A 16 -7.92 -3.17 -1.65
N ALA A 17 -7.41 -3.39 -0.44
CA ALA A 17 -6.11 -2.89 -0.01
C ALA A 17 -4.96 -3.44 -0.87
N ILE A 18 -5.01 -4.72 -1.27
CA ILE A 18 -4.04 -5.31 -2.20
C ILE A 18 -4.06 -4.58 -3.55
N VAL A 19 -5.23 -4.36 -4.13
CA VAL A 19 -5.37 -3.67 -5.42
C VAL A 19 -4.85 -2.24 -5.34
N LEU A 20 -5.23 -1.50 -4.29
CA LEU A 20 -4.75 -0.13 -4.07
C LEU A 20 -3.23 -0.07 -3.88
N THR A 21 -2.66 -1.01 -3.12
CA THR A 21 -1.21 -1.13 -2.92
C THR A 21 -0.49 -1.43 -4.23
N LEU A 22 -1.04 -2.34 -5.05
CA LEU A 22 -0.48 -2.67 -6.35
C LEU A 22 -0.47 -1.46 -7.30
N VAL A 23 -1.58 -0.72 -7.35
CA VAL A 23 -1.65 0.53 -8.14
C VAL A 23 -0.63 1.55 -7.62
N GLY A 24 -0.52 1.73 -6.30
CA GLY A 24 0.50 2.58 -5.68
C GLY A 24 1.93 2.16 -6.04
N ALA A 25 2.21 0.85 -6.08
CA ALA A 25 3.51 0.31 -6.46
C ALA A 25 3.83 0.54 -7.95
N ILE A 26 2.85 0.41 -8.83
CA ILE A 26 3.01 0.72 -10.26
C ILE A 26 3.29 2.22 -10.45
N LEU A 27 2.52 3.08 -9.78
CA LEU A 27 2.74 4.53 -9.83
C LEU A 27 4.12 4.91 -9.30
N TYR A 28 4.59 4.25 -8.25
CA TYR A 28 5.95 4.43 -7.75
C TYR A 28 7.00 4.05 -8.81
N GLY A 29 6.85 2.89 -9.46
CA GLY A 29 7.73 2.46 -10.54
C GLY A 29 7.78 3.45 -11.71
N VAL A 30 6.60 3.90 -12.17
CA VAL A 30 6.49 4.92 -13.24
C VAL A 30 7.11 6.25 -12.82
N ASN A 31 6.92 6.66 -11.56
CA ASN A 31 7.51 7.88 -11.04
C ASN A 31 9.04 7.83 -11.04
N THR A 32 9.65 6.65 -10.90
CA THR A 32 11.10 6.45 -10.96
C THR A 32 11.67 6.25 -12.35
N SER A 33 10.83 6.18 -13.39
CA SER A 33 11.28 5.88 -14.77
C SER A 33 11.32 7.08 -15.71
N SER A 34 10.80 8.24 -15.31
CA SER A 34 10.73 9.44 -16.17
C SER A 34 10.54 10.73 -15.36
N GLY A 35 10.91 11.86 -15.96
CA GLY A 35 10.85 13.17 -15.33
C GLY A 35 11.81 13.34 -14.16
N TYR A 36 11.44 14.21 -13.22
CA TYR A 36 12.34 14.71 -12.18
C TYR A 36 12.85 13.64 -11.21
N TYR A 37 12.08 12.57 -11.00
CA TYR A 37 12.39 11.53 -10.02
C TYR A 37 13.00 10.27 -10.63
N THR A 38 13.49 10.37 -11.88
CA THR A 38 14.19 9.27 -12.56
C THR A 38 15.34 8.76 -11.70
N ASP A 39 15.43 7.44 -11.55
CA ASP A 39 16.44 6.72 -10.75
C ASP A 39 16.43 7.00 -9.23
N VAL A 40 15.46 7.75 -8.71
CA VAL A 40 15.32 7.99 -7.27
C VAL A 40 14.55 6.84 -6.60
N VAL A 41 15.21 5.69 -6.45
CA VAL A 41 14.62 4.46 -5.88
C VAL A 41 14.93 4.31 -4.40
N SER A 42 13.94 3.88 -3.61
CA SER A 42 14.04 3.59 -2.18
C SER A 42 13.81 2.11 -1.94
N ALA A 43 14.87 1.39 -1.62
CA ALA A 43 14.81 -0.04 -1.33
C ALA A 43 13.88 -0.35 -0.15
N SER A 44 13.87 0.49 0.89
CA SER A 44 13.02 0.32 2.06
C SER A 44 11.54 0.43 1.72
N LEU A 45 11.15 1.37 0.86
CA LEU A 45 9.78 1.50 0.36
C LEU A 45 9.36 0.22 -0.36
N VAL A 46 10.17 -0.23 -1.34
CA VAL A 46 9.88 -1.44 -2.12
C VAL A 46 9.76 -2.66 -1.21
N ALA A 47 10.67 -2.82 -0.26
CA ALA A 47 10.64 -3.93 0.69
C ALA A 47 9.36 -3.90 1.55
N CYS A 48 9.00 -2.74 2.12
CA CYS A 48 7.78 -2.61 2.91
C CYS A 48 6.52 -2.95 2.10
N THR A 49 6.44 -2.47 0.85
CA THR A 49 5.33 -2.76 -0.06
C THR A 49 5.22 -4.24 -0.37
N VAL A 50 6.33 -4.89 -0.74
CA VAL A 50 6.34 -6.33 -1.08
C VAL A 50 5.96 -7.18 0.13
N ILE A 51 6.54 -6.91 1.30
CA ILE A 51 6.23 -7.64 2.53
C ILE A 51 4.75 -7.43 2.91
N ALA A 52 4.23 -6.21 2.80
CA ALA A 52 2.82 -5.93 3.08
C ALA A 52 1.88 -6.71 2.14
N MET A 53 2.18 -6.77 0.84
CA MET A 53 1.40 -7.56 -0.11
C MET A 53 1.42 -9.06 0.21
N ILE A 54 2.59 -9.61 0.52
CA ILE A 54 2.73 -11.02 0.92
C ILE A 54 1.93 -11.28 2.21
N ALA A 55 2.02 -10.40 3.20
CA ALA A 55 1.29 -10.50 4.45
C ALA A 55 -0.24 -10.45 4.24
N MET A 56 -0.74 -9.55 3.38
CA MET A 56 -2.17 -9.51 3.04
C MET A 56 -2.66 -10.79 2.34
N VAL A 57 -1.86 -11.33 1.42
CA VAL A 57 -2.17 -12.63 0.79
C VAL A 57 -2.18 -13.75 1.83
N ALA A 58 -1.20 -13.78 2.73
CA ALA A 58 -1.15 -14.77 3.81
C ALA A 58 -2.38 -14.67 4.73
N VAL A 59 -2.83 -13.47 5.09
CA VAL A 59 -4.08 -13.27 5.86
C VAL A 59 -5.28 -13.87 5.12
N LEU A 60 -5.42 -13.62 3.81
CA LEU A 60 -6.53 -14.16 3.02
C LEU A 60 -6.49 -15.69 2.88
N VAL A 61 -5.30 -16.27 2.72
CA VAL A 61 -5.12 -17.71 2.55
C VAL A 61 -5.36 -18.42 3.89
N LEU A 62 -4.69 -18.00 4.95
CA LEU A 62 -4.80 -18.62 6.28
C LEU A 62 -6.22 -18.55 6.84
N SER A 63 -6.94 -17.46 6.57
CA SER A 63 -8.32 -17.27 7.06
C SER A 63 -9.36 -18.17 6.36
N GLN A 64 -9.02 -18.79 5.23
CA GLN A 64 -9.93 -19.70 4.52
C GLN A 64 -9.92 -21.12 5.10
N PHE A 65 -8.85 -21.52 5.77
CA PHE A 65 -8.74 -22.85 6.36
C PHE A 65 -9.35 -22.88 7.76
N GLY A 66 -10.04 -23.97 8.08
CA GLY A 66 -10.47 -24.26 9.45
C GLY A 66 -9.37 -25.05 10.15
N PHE A 67 -8.76 -24.46 11.17
CA PHE A 67 -7.79 -25.14 12.02
C PHE A 67 -8.37 -25.28 13.42
N ASP A 68 -8.32 -26.48 13.98
CA ASP A 68 -8.84 -26.77 15.32
C ASP A 68 -7.71 -26.96 16.34
N GLY A 69 -8.07 -26.89 17.63
CA GLY A 69 -7.15 -27.11 18.74
C GLY A 69 -6.01 -26.08 18.82
N LEU A 70 -4.81 -26.54 19.23
CA LEU A 70 -3.64 -25.68 19.42
C LEU A 70 -3.20 -24.97 18.13
N VAL A 71 -3.28 -25.66 16.98
CA VAL A 71 -2.91 -25.11 15.68
C VAL A 71 -3.82 -23.93 15.31
N GLY A 72 -5.14 -24.07 15.52
CA GLY A 72 -6.08 -22.98 15.30
C GLY A 72 -5.77 -21.73 16.13
N LYS A 73 -5.36 -21.91 17.39
CA LYS A 73 -4.96 -20.80 18.26
C LYS A 73 -3.71 -20.07 17.74
N VAL A 74 -2.68 -20.82 17.35
CA VAL A 74 -1.42 -20.24 16.82
C VAL A 74 -1.67 -19.52 15.51
N VAL A 75 -2.42 -20.12 14.58
CA VAL A 75 -2.77 -19.49 13.30
C VAL A 75 -3.62 -18.24 13.51
N GLY A 76 -4.57 -18.26 14.43
CA GLY A 76 -5.37 -17.09 14.79
C GLY A 76 -4.50 -15.92 15.25
N ILE A 77 -3.59 -16.16 16.20
CA ILE A 77 -2.64 -15.16 16.68
C ILE A 77 -1.76 -14.63 15.53
N ALA A 78 -1.26 -15.51 14.66
CA ALA A 78 -0.44 -15.10 13.53
C ALA A 78 -1.21 -14.19 12.55
N VAL A 79 -2.47 -14.54 12.23
CA VAL A 79 -3.34 -13.71 11.37
C VAL A 79 -3.61 -12.36 12.01
N ASP A 80 -3.89 -12.31 13.31
CA ASP A 80 -4.13 -11.07 14.03
C ASP A 80 -2.89 -10.17 14.05
N LEU A 81 -1.71 -10.74 14.25
CA LEU A 81 -0.43 -10.01 14.14
C LEU A 81 -0.22 -9.46 12.72
N LEU A 82 -0.45 -10.26 11.68
CA LEU A 82 -0.31 -9.82 10.30
C LEU A 82 -1.25 -8.66 9.97
N LYS A 83 -2.48 -8.69 10.47
CA LYS A 83 -3.45 -7.59 10.31
C LYS A 83 -3.00 -6.27 10.94
N ILE A 84 -2.13 -6.31 11.95
CA ILE A 84 -1.51 -5.12 12.56
C ILE A 84 -0.26 -4.72 11.78
N VAL A 85 0.55 -5.68 11.35
CA VAL A 85 1.81 -5.43 10.63
C VAL A 85 1.58 -4.83 9.24
N VAL A 86 0.55 -5.30 8.51
CA VAL A 86 0.23 -4.79 7.17
C VAL A 86 0.05 -3.26 7.14
N PRO A 87 -0.86 -2.65 7.91
CA PRO A 87 -1.05 -1.20 7.86
C PRO A 87 0.21 -0.44 8.30
N MET A 88 0.99 -0.96 9.27
CA MET A 88 2.27 -0.35 9.65
C MET A 88 3.24 -0.31 8.47
N LEU A 89 3.41 -1.42 7.75
CA LEU A 89 4.28 -1.48 6.56
C LEU A 89 3.81 -0.55 5.45
N LEU A 90 2.49 -0.44 5.22
CA LEU A 90 1.94 0.47 4.22
C LEU A 90 2.16 1.95 4.60
N PHE A 91 2.06 2.31 5.88
CA PHE A 91 2.42 3.67 6.34
C PHE A 91 3.91 3.94 6.21
N LEU A 92 4.78 2.96 6.52
CA LEU A 92 6.22 3.10 6.32
C LEU A 92 6.56 3.27 4.83
N ALA A 93 5.90 2.54 3.93
CA ALA A 93 6.04 2.73 2.50
C ALA A 93 5.57 4.12 2.07
N LEU A 94 4.42 4.59 2.55
CA LEU A 94 3.90 5.93 2.28
C LEU A 94 4.87 7.03 2.73
N PHE A 95 5.31 6.99 3.98
CA PHE A 95 6.23 7.99 4.52
C PHE A 95 7.59 7.94 3.83
N GLY A 96 8.07 6.73 3.51
CA GLY A 96 9.25 6.55 2.67
C GLY A 96 9.09 7.20 1.29
N PHE A 97 7.93 7.05 0.65
CA PHE A 97 7.64 7.67 -0.63
C PHE A 97 7.60 9.19 -0.52
N VAL A 98 6.87 9.74 0.46
CA VAL A 98 6.81 11.19 0.68
C VAL A 98 8.19 11.76 0.97
N SER A 99 8.97 11.11 1.84
CA SER A 99 10.30 11.59 2.24
C SER A 99 11.27 11.73 1.07
N THR A 100 11.21 10.81 0.09
CA THR A 100 12.10 10.84 -1.09
C THR A 100 11.62 11.79 -2.18
N ARG A 101 10.51 12.49 -1.96
CA ARG A 101 9.87 13.37 -2.96
C ARG A 101 9.62 14.78 -2.45
N ILE A 102 9.56 14.98 -1.14
CA ILE A 102 9.17 16.27 -0.55
C ILE A 102 10.08 17.41 -0.96
N GLU A 103 11.40 17.18 -1.06
CA GLU A 103 12.36 18.18 -1.52
C GLU A 103 12.16 18.52 -3.00
N GLY A 104 11.96 17.51 -3.86
CA GLY A 104 11.68 17.72 -5.28
C GLY A 104 10.36 18.44 -5.53
N LEU A 105 9.32 18.12 -4.74
CA LEU A 105 8.03 18.82 -4.79
C LEU A 105 8.19 20.27 -4.37
N ALA A 106 8.92 20.54 -3.27
CA ALA A 106 9.20 21.89 -2.82
C ALA A 106 9.99 22.68 -3.89
N TYR A 107 10.95 22.05 -4.56
CA TYR A 107 11.72 22.68 -5.62
C TYR A 107 10.86 23.00 -6.86
N ILE A 108 10.03 22.05 -7.32
CA ILE A 108 9.21 22.22 -8.53
C ILE A 108 8.07 23.23 -8.33
N TYR A 109 7.48 23.31 -7.13
CA TYR A 109 6.32 24.17 -6.85
C TYR A 109 6.67 25.46 -6.10
N GLY A 110 7.81 25.52 -5.42
CA GLY A 110 8.16 26.62 -4.50
C GLY A 110 9.38 27.45 -4.90
N SER A 111 9.95 27.23 -6.09
CA SER A 111 11.07 28.04 -6.59
C SER A 111 10.64 29.43 -7.06
N ASN A 112 11.60 30.33 -7.30
CA ASN A 112 11.35 31.64 -7.90
C ASN A 112 10.95 31.52 -9.39
N GLU A 113 10.33 32.57 -9.95
CA GLU A 113 9.75 32.54 -11.30
C GLU A 113 10.74 32.17 -12.40
N GLU A 114 11.99 32.62 -12.30
CA GLU A 114 13.05 32.29 -13.25
C GLU A 114 13.34 30.79 -13.31
N ILE A 115 13.41 30.12 -12.15
CA ILE A 115 13.63 28.67 -12.07
C ILE A 115 12.36 27.92 -12.48
N LEU A 116 11.18 28.39 -12.06
CA LEU A 116 9.90 27.75 -12.39
C LEU A 116 9.72 27.60 -13.90
N ALA A 117 10.04 28.65 -14.68
CA ALA A 117 9.95 28.62 -16.13
C ALA A 117 10.80 27.52 -16.79
N THR A 118 11.86 27.07 -16.12
CA THR A 118 12.78 26.04 -16.64
C THR A 118 12.49 24.65 -16.08
N ILE A 119 12.08 24.55 -14.81
CA ILE A 119 11.93 23.26 -14.13
C ILE A 119 10.53 22.67 -14.27
N GLN A 120 9.50 23.49 -14.48
CA GLN A 120 8.12 23.05 -14.68
C GLN A 120 7.86 22.59 -16.12
N THR A 121 8.73 21.72 -16.63
CA THR A 121 8.49 21.04 -17.90
C THR A 121 7.26 20.13 -17.77
N PRO A 122 6.55 19.83 -18.88
CA PRO A 122 5.43 18.90 -18.86
C PRO A 122 5.78 17.53 -18.24
N GLU A 123 7.01 17.07 -18.46
CA GLU A 123 7.50 15.80 -17.93
C GLU A 123 7.72 15.86 -16.41
N ASN A 124 8.34 16.92 -15.90
CA ASN A 124 8.58 17.09 -14.47
C ASN A 124 7.26 17.24 -13.70
N LEU A 125 6.34 18.05 -14.22
CA LEU A 125 5.00 18.17 -13.65
C LEU A 125 4.21 16.86 -13.74
N GLY A 126 4.35 16.11 -14.84
CA GLY A 126 3.79 14.76 -14.95
C GLY A 126 4.30 13.86 -13.83
N SER A 127 5.61 13.85 -13.60
CA SER A 127 6.23 13.05 -12.53
C SER A 127 5.75 13.45 -11.13
N THR A 128 5.52 14.74 -10.84
CA THR A 128 4.98 15.18 -9.54
C THR A 128 3.54 14.75 -9.33
N TYR A 129 2.70 14.83 -10.37
CA TYR A 129 1.32 14.32 -10.30
C TYR A 129 1.28 12.81 -10.05
N VAL A 130 2.16 12.04 -10.70
CA VAL A 130 2.27 10.60 -10.45
C VAL A 130 2.71 10.32 -9.00
N ALA A 131 3.67 11.09 -8.46
CA ALA A 131 4.09 10.95 -7.06
C ALA A 131 2.92 11.21 -6.09
N ILE A 132 2.21 12.33 -6.26
CA ILE A 132 1.05 12.69 -5.40
C ILE A 132 -0.04 11.63 -5.50
N THR A 133 -0.35 11.16 -6.71
CA THR A 133 -1.34 10.10 -6.92
C THR A 133 -0.90 8.81 -6.21
N GLY A 134 0.39 8.45 -6.30
CA GLY A 134 0.97 7.34 -5.56
C GLY A 134 0.80 7.47 -4.04
N PHE A 135 1.03 8.65 -3.46
CA PHE A 135 0.79 8.89 -2.03
C PHE A 135 -0.65 8.63 -1.64
N VAL A 136 -1.61 9.09 -2.45
CA VAL A 136 -3.04 8.89 -2.19
C VAL A 136 -3.37 7.40 -2.21
N PHE A 137 -2.89 6.63 -3.20
CA PHE A 137 -3.15 5.19 -3.27
C PHE A 137 -2.57 4.43 -2.07
N TYR A 138 -1.32 4.72 -1.67
CA TYR A 138 -0.73 4.13 -0.46
C TYR A 138 -1.47 4.55 0.81
N GLY A 139 -1.89 5.82 0.92
CA GLY A 139 -2.65 6.33 2.05
C GLY A 139 -4.01 5.65 2.20
N ILE A 140 -4.77 5.54 1.10
CA ILE A 140 -6.05 4.82 1.12
C ILE A 140 -5.82 3.34 1.43
N ALA A 141 -4.81 2.69 0.82
CA ALA A 141 -4.49 1.30 1.10
C ALA A 141 -4.19 1.06 2.58
N ALA A 142 -3.39 1.93 3.21
CA ALA A 142 -3.06 1.84 4.63
C ALA A 142 -4.31 1.99 5.51
N VAL A 143 -5.17 2.98 5.23
CA VAL A 143 -6.41 3.20 5.98
C VAL A 143 -7.39 2.04 5.80
N VAL A 144 -7.54 1.52 4.58
CA VAL A 144 -8.39 0.34 4.31
C VAL A 144 -7.84 -0.88 5.03
N ALA A 145 -6.52 -1.08 5.08
CA ALA A 145 -5.90 -2.17 5.82
C ALA A 145 -6.12 -2.05 7.33
N VAL A 146 -6.03 -0.84 7.91
CA VAL A 146 -6.41 -0.59 9.32
C VAL A 146 -7.86 -0.99 9.54
N ALA A 147 -8.78 -0.51 8.70
CA ALA A 147 -10.19 -0.81 8.84
C ALA A 147 -10.45 -2.32 8.70
N ALA A 148 -9.79 -3.00 7.75
CA ALA A 148 -9.89 -4.44 7.54
C ALA A 148 -9.44 -5.26 8.75
N ALA A 149 -8.47 -4.77 9.53
CA ALA A 149 -7.96 -5.44 10.73
C ALA A 149 -9.07 -5.65 11.79
N PHE A 150 -10.04 -4.73 11.88
CA PHE A 150 -11.16 -4.83 12.82
C PHE A 150 -12.26 -5.80 12.39
N PHE A 151 -12.25 -6.27 11.14
CA PHE A 151 -13.23 -7.25 10.67
C PHE A 151 -12.69 -8.66 10.76
N ARG A 152 -13.57 -9.60 11.16
CA ARG A 152 -13.26 -11.03 11.09
C ARG A 152 -13.08 -11.43 9.62
N ALA A 153 -12.04 -12.20 9.35
CA ALA A 153 -11.74 -12.67 8.00
C ALA A 153 -12.63 -13.86 7.58
N LYS A 154 -13.27 -14.56 8.54
CA LYS A 154 -14.18 -15.68 8.31
C LYS A 154 -15.55 -15.42 8.97
N LYS A 155 -16.62 -15.81 8.27
CA LYS A 155 -17.99 -15.81 8.80
C LYS A 155 -18.07 -16.97 9.81
N GLU A 156 -18.53 -16.70 11.03
CA GLU A 156 -18.79 -17.78 11.99
C GLU A 156 -19.90 -18.64 11.39
N ASN A 157 -19.63 -19.93 11.20
CA ASN A 157 -20.66 -20.86 10.75
C ASN A 157 -21.68 -20.94 11.90
N ALA A 158 -22.91 -20.51 11.63
CA ALA A 158 -24.05 -20.86 12.48
C ALA A 158 -24.30 -22.37 12.40
#